data_AF-A0A380WLM9-F1
#
_entry.id   AF-A0A380WLM9-F1
#
_cell.length_a   1.000
_cell.length_b   1.000
_cell.length_c   1.000
_cell.angle_alpha   90.00
_cell.angle_beta   90.00
_cell.angle_gamma   90.00
#
_symmetry.space_group_name_H-M   'P 1'
#
loop_
_entity.id
_entity.type
_entity.pdbx_description
1 polymer ?
#
loop_
_entity_poly.entity_id
_entity_poly.type
_entity_poly.pdbx_seq_one_letter_code
_entity_poly.pdbx_strand_id
1 'polypeptide(L)'
;MSATDGTTVKVQRPAAPPRGWSRERILGWVLVCLWILLGAGLVTYLFSAWNPELFAKYAPSYLSGLYVTLTLVAISIVLGAILSVPICYARMSKNRVLNAISYAYVYFFRGTPLLAQTFLIYYGFGSFRPQLEAIGLWGFFREAWYCAVFAFALNTAAYQAEIMRGAIESVGKGQWEAASALGLSKLQTLYKIILPQALIVALRPYGNEIILMIKGSAIVAIITVYDLMGETRRAFSRTFDFQTYLWAALLYLSLVEILRHLVDWIERRITRHLHR
;
A
#
# COMPACT_ATOMS: atom_id res chain seq x y z
N MET A 1 -6.83 -12.99 -82.04
CA MET A 1 -6.42 -14.17 -81.25
C MET A 1 -5.19 -13.78 -80.44
N SER A 2 -5.33 -13.46 -79.16
CA SER A 2 -4.35 -13.79 -78.13
C SER A 2 -4.93 -13.41 -76.76
N ALA A 3 -4.84 -14.35 -75.84
CA ALA A 3 -5.61 -14.43 -74.61
C ALA A 3 -5.11 -13.48 -73.51
N THR A 4 -6.05 -12.99 -72.73
CA THR A 4 -5.86 -12.42 -71.40
C THR A 4 -5.33 -13.50 -70.46
N ASP A 5 -4.09 -13.39 -70.01
CA ASP A 5 -3.51 -14.32 -69.04
C ASP A 5 -3.64 -13.72 -67.62
N GLY A 6 -4.55 -14.30 -66.84
CA GLY A 6 -4.84 -13.91 -65.47
C GLY A 6 -3.78 -14.45 -64.51
N THR A 7 -2.86 -13.58 -64.07
CA THR A 7 -1.89 -13.92 -63.01
C THR A 7 -2.59 -13.99 -61.66
N THR A 8 -2.93 -15.20 -61.23
CA THR A 8 -3.37 -15.52 -59.88
C THR A 8 -2.18 -15.37 -58.91
N VAL A 9 -2.23 -14.40 -58.00
CA VAL A 9 -1.25 -14.24 -56.93
C VAL A 9 -1.41 -15.43 -55.97
N LYS A 10 -0.50 -16.41 -56.06
CA LYS A 10 -0.43 -17.53 -55.11
C LYS A 10 -0.10 -16.98 -53.71
N VAL A 11 -1.10 -16.87 -52.85
CA VAL A 11 -0.92 -16.58 -51.43
C VAL A 11 -0.11 -17.73 -50.82
N GLN A 12 1.16 -17.47 -50.52
CA GLN A 12 2.07 -18.46 -49.95
C GLN A 12 1.66 -18.70 -48.49
N ARG A 13 1.18 -19.91 -48.18
CA ARG A 13 0.82 -20.27 -46.80
C ARG A 13 2.08 -20.18 -45.92
N PRO A 14 2.01 -19.57 -44.72
CA PRO A 14 3.14 -19.55 -43.81
C PRO A 14 3.59 -20.97 -43.47
N ALA A 15 4.90 -21.14 -43.26
CA ALA A 15 5.48 -22.44 -42.93
C ALA A 15 4.79 -23.03 -41.69
N ALA A 16 4.47 -24.32 -41.73
CA ALA A 16 3.85 -25.00 -40.60
C ALA A 16 4.79 -24.90 -39.38
N PRO A 17 4.26 -24.59 -38.18
CA PRO A 17 5.09 -24.48 -36.99
C PRO A 17 5.85 -25.80 -36.78
N PRO A 18 7.11 -25.74 -36.31
CA PRO A 18 7.93 -26.92 -36.11
C PRO A 18 7.20 -27.91 -35.19
N ARG A 19 7.11 -29.17 -35.63
CA ARG A 19 6.53 -30.27 -34.84
C ARG A 19 7.55 -30.70 -33.79
N GLY A 20 7.16 -30.64 -32.53
CA GLY A 20 7.99 -31.07 -31.39
C GLY A 20 8.02 -30.04 -30.27
N TRP A 21 8.59 -30.43 -29.13
CA TRP A 21 8.82 -29.50 -28.04
C TRP A 21 10.15 -28.77 -28.28
N SER A 22 10.11 -27.43 -28.34
CA SER A 22 11.33 -26.65 -28.41
C SER A 22 12.14 -26.79 -27.13
N ARG A 23 13.46 -26.59 -27.21
CA ARG A 23 14.34 -26.62 -26.02
C ARG A 23 13.89 -25.59 -24.97
N GLU A 24 13.40 -24.42 -25.40
CA GLU A 24 12.87 -23.42 -24.45
C GLU A 24 11.63 -23.93 -23.73
N ARG A 25 10.74 -24.67 -24.41
CA ARG A 25 9.54 -25.25 -23.80
C ARG A 25 9.89 -26.32 -22.78
N ILE A 26 10.85 -27.19 -23.08
CA ILE A 26 11.32 -28.23 -22.15
C ILE A 26 11.95 -27.56 -20.91
N LEU A 27 12.83 -26.58 -21.10
CA LEU A 27 13.43 -25.82 -20.00
C LEU A 27 12.36 -25.10 -19.16
N GLY A 28 11.36 -24.50 -19.80
CA GLY A 28 10.22 -23.88 -19.13
C GLY A 28 9.46 -24.86 -18.24
N TRP A 29 9.12 -26.05 -18.77
CA TRP A 29 8.44 -27.08 -17.97
C TRP A 29 9.31 -27.66 -16.87
N VAL A 30 10.61 -27.86 -17.10
CA VAL A 30 11.55 -28.29 -16.04
C VAL A 30 11.61 -27.28 -14.90
N LEU A 31 11.69 -25.98 -15.22
CA LEU A 31 11.66 -24.91 -14.22
C LEU A 31 10.33 -24.90 -13.46
N VAL A 32 9.20 -25.03 -14.15
CA VAL A 32 7.88 -25.10 -13.52
C VAL A 32 7.78 -26.32 -12.59
N CYS A 33 8.20 -27.50 -13.05
CA CYS A 33 8.23 -28.71 -12.23
C CYS A 33 9.14 -28.55 -11.00
N LEU A 34 10.32 -27.95 -11.15
CA LEU A 34 11.22 -27.65 -10.04
C LEU A 34 10.53 -26.74 -9.00
N TRP A 35 9.88 -25.66 -9.44
CA TRP A 35 9.14 -24.77 -8.54
C TRP A 35 7.98 -25.47 -7.84
N ILE A 36 7.25 -26.34 -8.53
CA ILE A 36 6.16 -27.13 -7.93
C ILE A 36 6.72 -28.09 -6.87
N LEU A 37 7.82 -28.78 -7.16
CA LEU A 37 8.45 -29.70 -6.21
C LEU A 37 8.99 -28.97 -4.98
N LEU A 38 9.66 -27.82 -5.17
CA LEU A 38 10.13 -26.98 -4.07
C LEU A 38 8.95 -26.46 -3.23
N GLY A 39 7.87 -26.01 -3.87
CA GLY A 39 6.65 -25.56 -3.20
C GLY A 39 5.97 -26.68 -2.40
N ALA A 40 5.81 -27.86 -2.99
CA ALA A 40 5.25 -29.03 -2.32
C ALA A 40 6.13 -29.48 -1.14
N GLY A 41 7.45 -29.52 -1.35
CA GLY A 41 8.43 -29.82 -0.30
C GLY A 41 8.33 -28.85 0.88
N LEU A 42 8.23 -27.55 0.59
CA LEU A 42 8.01 -26.53 1.61
C LEU A 42 6.70 -26.77 2.37
N VAL A 43 5.59 -27.01 1.67
CA VAL A 43 4.29 -27.27 2.32
C VAL A 43 4.37 -28.50 3.23
N THR A 44 4.95 -29.61 2.74
CA THR A 44 5.11 -30.82 3.56
C THR A 44 5.98 -30.56 4.80
N TYR A 45 7.07 -29.79 4.65
CA TYR A 45 7.91 -29.40 5.78
C TYR A 45 7.13 -28.59 6.81
N LEU A 46 6.35 -27.58 6.36
CA LEU A 46 5.53 -26.74 7.25
C LEU A 46 4.49 -27.56 8.02
N PHE A 47 3.82 -28.51 7.38
CA PHE A 47 2.87 -29.41 8.04
C PHE A 47 3.56 -30.33 9.04
N SER A 48 4.71 -30.90 8.68
CA SER A 48 5.44 -31.82 9.56
C SER A 48 6.02 -31.12 10.79
N ALA A 49 6.42 -29.86 10.66
CA ALA A 49 7.00 -29.10 11.75
C ALA A 49 5.92 -28.64 12.75
N TRP A 50 4.64 -28.62 12.39
CA TRP A 50 3.56 -27.92 13.10
C TRP A 50 3.49 -28.22 14.60
N ASN A 51 3.69 -27.18 15.44
CA ASN A 51 3.62 -27.30 16.89
C ASN A 51 2.43 -26.51 17.49
N PRO A 52 1.30 -27.18 17.81
CA PRO A 52 0.11 -26.53 18.36
C PRO A 52 0.31 -25.90 19.74
N GLU A 53 1.17 -26.47 20.58
CA GLU A 53 1.41 -26.00 21.95
C GLU A 53 2.13 -24.65 21.95
N LEU A 54 3.09 -24.49 21.04
CA LEU A 54 3.80 -23.22 20.84
C LEU A 54 2.82 -22.13 20.38
N PHE A 55 1.91 -22.46 19.46
CA PHE A 55 0.88 -21.51 19.04
C PHE A 55 -0.02 -21.09 20.21
N ALA A 56 -0.56 -22.03 20.98
CA ALA A 56 -1.43 -21.71 22.11
C ALA A 56 -0.74 -20.82 23.15
N LYS A 57 0.56 -21.03 23.38
CA LYS A 57 1.36 -20.23 24.32
C LYS A 57 1.55 -18.78 23.87
N TYR A 58 1.77 -18.54 22.57
CA TYR A 58 2.07 -17.19 22.05
C TYR A 58 0.86 -16.50 21.39
N ALA A 59 -0.27 -17.19 21.19
CA ALA A 59 -1.49 -16.62 20.62
C ALA A 59 -1.97 -15.34 21.33
N PRO A 60 -1.96 -15.24 22.69
CA PRO A 60 -2.31 -13.99 23.37
C PRO A 60 -1.37 -12.83 23.02
N SER A 61 -0.06 -13.09 22.92
CA SER A 61 0.93 -12.10 22.50
C SER A 61 0.69 -11.63 21.06
N TYR A 62 0.42 -12.55 20.14
CA TYR A 62 0.10 -12.18 18.75
C TYR A 62 -1.15 -11.32 18.65
N LEU A 63 -2.18 -11.63 19.44
CA LEU A 63 -3.40 -10.82 19.47
C LEU A 63 -3.15 -9.41 20.02
N SER A 64 -2.33 -9.29 21.06
CA SER A 64 -1.89 -8.00 21.61
C SER A 64 -1.07 -7.20 20.58
N GLY A 65 -0.10 -7.83 19.93
CA GLY A 65 0.70 -7.21 18.86
C GLY A 65 -0.16 -6.80 17.66
N LEU A 66 -1.16 -7.61 17.30
CA LEU A 66 -2.14 -7.28 16.26
C LEU A 66 -2.95 -6.03 16.63
N TYR A 67 -3.41 -5.93 17.88
CA TYR A 67 -4.10 -4.73 18.37
C TYR A 67 -3.22 -3.48 18.28
N VAL A 68 -1.95 -3.57 18.70
CA VAL A 68 -0.97 -2.47 18.57
C VAL A 68 -0.76 -2.09 17.10
N THR A 69 -0.66 -3.07 16.22
CA THR A 69 -0.52 -2.86 14.76
C THR A 69 -1.71 -2.10 14.20
N LEU A 70 -2.93 -2.57 14.49
CA LEU A 70 -4.16 -1.97 13.97
C LEU A 70 -4.37 -0.55 14.50
N THR A 71 -4.13 -0.33 15.79
CA THR A 71 -4.26 1.00 16.40
C THR A 71 -3.23 1.99 15.85
N LEU A 72 -1.96 1.58 15.73
CA LEU A 72 -0.90 2.40 15.15
C LEU A 72 -1.23 2.80 13.71
N VAL A 73 -1.61 1.83 12.87
CA VAL A 73 -1.97 2.08 11.47
C VAL A 73 -3.22 2.94 11.37
N ALA A 74 -4.28 2.63 12.11
CA ALA A 74 -5.54 3.38 12.06
C ALA A 74 -5.33 4.85 12.42
N ILE A 75 -4.59 5.13 13.51
CA ILE A 75 -4.30 6.51 13.94
C ILE A 75 -3.43 7.21 12.90
N SER A 76 -2.41 6.55 12.37
CA SER A 76 -1.52 7.12 11.35
C SER A 76 -2.28 7.46 10.06
N ILE A 77 -3.16 6.58 9.60
CA ILE A 77 -4.00 6.80 8.41
C ILE A 77 -4.94 7.97 8.63
N VAL A 78 -5.59 8.08 9.79
CA VAL A 78 -6.52 9.18 10.10
C VAL A 78 -5.79 10.51 10.18
N LEU A 79 -4.67 10.58 10.90
CA LEU A 79 -3.85 11.80 10.97
C LEU A 79 -3.30 12.16 9.60
N GLY A 80 -2.85 11.17 8.83
CA GLY A 80 -2.38 11.38 7.47
C GLY A 80 -3.48 11.86 6.54
N ALA A 81 -4.72 11.37 6.68
CA ALA A 81 -5.87 11.85 5.92
C ALA A 81 -6.15 13.33 6.22
N ILE A 82 -6.15 13.71 7.50
CA ILE A 82 -6.33 15.11 7.92
C ILE A 82 -5.24 16.00 7.33
N LEU A 83 -3.97 15.57 7.39
CA LEU A 83 -2.84 16.31 6.81
C LEU A 83 -2.86 16.34 5.28
N SER A 84 -3.35 15.28 4.64
CA SER A 84 -3.37 15.16 3.19
C SER A 84 -4.25 16.21 2.51
N VAL A 85 -5.31 16.67 3.18
CA VAL A 85 -6.25 17.66 2.64
C VAL A 85 -5.58 19.00 2.31
N PRO A 86 -4.95 19.70 3.28
CA PRO A 86 -4.23 20.93 2.98
C PRO A 86 -3.05 20.73 2.04
N ILE A 87 -2.36 19.57 2.11
CA ILE A 87 -1.24 19.26 1.20
C ILE A 87 -1.74 19.12 -0.24
N CYS A 88 -2.81 18.37 -0.48
CA CYS A 88 -3.44 18.24 -1.79
C CYS A 88 -3.91 19.59 -2.32
N TYR A 89 -4.55 20.41 -1.47
CA TYR A 89 -4.96 21.76 -1.86
C TYR A 89 -3.76 22.63 -2.27
N ALA A 90 -2.68 22.61 -1.50
CA ALA A 90 -1.45 23.33 -1.82
C ALA A 90 -0.80 22.83 -3.12
N ARG A 91 -0.82 21.52 -3.38
CA ARG A 91 -0.33 20.88 -4.62
C ARG A 91 -1.14 21.30 -5.85
N MET A 92 -2.42 21.59 -5.69
CA MET A 92 -3.30 22.05 -6.78
C MET A 92 -3.33 23.58 -6.92
N SER A 93 -2.70 24.31 -6.00
CA SER A 93 -2.73 25.76 -5.97
C SER A 93 -1.94 26.37 -7.13
N LYS A 94 -2.45 27.48 -7.68
CA LYS A 94 -1.71 28.32 -8.64
C LYS A 94 -0.57 29.11 -7.99
N ASN A 95 -0.58 29.25 -6.66
CA ASN A 95 0.50 29.92 -5.93
C ASN A 95 1.76 29.04 -5.97
N ARG A 96 2.80 29.53 -6.65
CA ARG A 96 4.07 28.82 -6.85
C ARG A 96 4.73 28.43 -5.53
N VAL A 97 4.61 29.24 -4.48
CA VAL A 97 5.24 28.96 -3.17
C VAL A 97 4.56 27.77 -2.49
N LEU A 98 3.22 27.79 -2.39
CA LEU A 98 2.45 26.69 -1.79
C LEU A 98 2.63 25.39 -2.59
N ASN A 99 2.63 25.50 -3.92
CA ASN A 99 2.87 24.37 -4.80
C ASN A 99 4.28 23.78 -4.60
N ALA A 100 5.32 24.62 -4.54
CA ALA A 100 6.70 24.18 -4.37
C ALA A 100 6.95 23.51 -3.01
N ILE A 101 6.45 24.09 -1.91
CA ILE A 101 6.60 23.51 -0.56
C ILE A 101 5.91 22.14 -0.49
N SER A 102 4.66 22.07 -0.94
CA SER A 102 3.91 20.81 -0.93
C SER A 102 4.51 19.77 -1.90
N TYR A 103 5.03 20.19 -3.05
CA TYR A 103 5.78 19.32 -3.97
C TYR A 103 7.02 18.74 -3.29
N ALA A 104 7.83 19.57 -2.64
CA ALA A 104 9.03 19.13 -1.96
C ALA A 104 8.71 18.14 -0.82
N TYR A 105 7.68 18.42 -0.03
CA TYR A 105 7.18 17.50 0.99
C TYR A 105 6.79 16.14 0.40
N VAL A 106 5.92 16.14 -0.62
CA VAL A 106 5.45 14.91 -1.27
C VAL A 106 6.61 14.14 -1.89
N TYR A 107 7.52 14.84 -2.58
CA TYR A 107 8.71 14.26 -3.19
C TYR A 107 9.61 13.59 -2.15
N PHE A 108 9.84 14.25 -1.01
CA PHE A 108 10.66 13.70 0.06
C PHE A 108 10.03 12.45 0.70
N PHE A 109 8.77 12.52 1.12
CA PHE A 109 8.13 11.43 1.86
C PHE A 109 7.80 10.22 0.98
N ARG A 110 7.49 10.43 -0.31
CA ARG A 110 7.29 9.32 -1.27
C ARG A 110 8.60 8.80 -1.86
N GLY A 111 9.64 9.63 -1.90
CA GLY A 111 10.95 9.29 -2.45
C GLY A 111 11.90 8.61 -1.46
N THR A 112 11.57 8.61 -0.16
CA THR A 112 12.41 8.02 0.89
C THR A 112 11.75 6.81 1.56
N PRO A 113 12.52 5.79 1.97
CA PRO A 113 11.97 4.62 2.66
C PRO A 113 11.30 4.99 3.99
N LEU A 114 10.13 4.41 4.27
CA LEU A 114 9.43 4.58 5.55
C LEU A 114 10.30 4.18 6.75
N LEU A 115 11.14 3.16 6.60
CA LEU A 115 12.12 2.74 7.62
C LEU A 115 13.11 3.86 7.95
N ALA A 116 13.67 4.53 6.93
CA ALA A 116 14.60 5.62 7.13
C ALA A 116 13.93 6.81 7.82
N GLN A 117 12.69 7.15 7.43
CA GLN A 117 11.90 8.21 8.08
C GLN A 117 11.64 7.88 9.56
N THR A 118 11.27 6.63 9.85
CA THR A 118 11.03 6.15 11.21
C THR A 118 12.29 6.23 12.07
N PHE A 119 13.45 5.85 11.51
CA PHE A 119 14.73 5.93 12.22
C PHE A 119 15.21 7.37 12.42
N LEU A 120 15.06 8.24 11.42
CA LEU A 120 15.41 9.66 11.56
C LEU A 120 14.57 10.33 12.64
N ILE A 121 13.29 9.98 12.76
CA ILE A 121 12.43 10.51 13.81
C ILE A 121 12.80 9.90 15.16
N TYR A 122 12.88 8.57 15.28
CA TYR A 122 13.11 7.93 16.58
C TYR A 122 14.53 8.15 17.12
N TYR A 123 15.56 7.88 16.32
CA TYR A 123 16.95 8.03 16.74
C TYR A 123 17.49 9.44 16.50
N GLY A 124 17.17 10.05 15.35
CA GLY A 124 17.69 11.38 15.00
C GLY A 124 17.15 12.49 15.90
N PHE A 125 15.87 12.47 16.27
CA PHE A 125 15.34 13.49 17.19
C PHE A 125 15.86 13.30 18.62
N GLY A 126 16.28 12.07 18.98
CA GLY A 126 17.00 11.81 20.22
C GLY A 126 18.26 12.66 20.39
N SER A 127 18.95 13.00 19.29
CA SER A 127 20.12 13.90 19.31
C SER A 127 19.76 15.35 19.64
N PHE A 128 18.51 15.77 19.44
CA PHE A 128 17.98 17.10 19.77
C PHE A 128 17.22 17.13 21.10
N ARG A 129 17.47 16.15 21.98
CA ARG A 129 16.80 16.06 23.28
C ARG A 129 16.79 17.39 24.06
N PRO A 130 17.91 18.11 24.26
CA PRO A 130 17.89 19.35 25.05
C PRO A 130 16.91 20.39 24.50
N GLN A 131 16.85 20.52 23.16
CA GLN A 131 15.96 21.46 22.48
C GLN A 131 14.50 21.03 22.60
N LEU A 132 14.21 19.74 22.44
CA LEU A 132 12.86 19.17 22.58
C LEU A 132 12.36 19.23 24.03
N GLU A 133 13.26 19.08 24.99
CA GLU A 133 12.96 19.17 26.43
C GLU A 133 12.63 20.62 26.82
N ALA A 134 13.37 21.60 26.29
CA ALA A 134 13.10 23.02 26.50
C ALA A 134 11.71 23.48 26.01
N ILE A 135 11.19 22.88 24.94
CA ILE A 135 9.86 23.16 24.38
C ILE A 135 8.77 22.19 24.86
N GLY A 136 9.07 21.29 25.80
CA GLY A 136 8.11 20.35 26.39
C GLY A 136 7.67 19.18 25.49
N LEU A 137 8.32 18.98 24.33
CA LEU A 137 7.98 17.91 23.38
C LEU A 137 8.76 16.61 23.61
N TRP A 138 9.75 16.60 24.50
CA TRP A 138 10.55 15.40 24.75
C TRP A 138 9.71 14.20 25.23
N GLY A 139 8.65 14.43 26.00
CA GLY A 139 7.74 13.36 26.43
C GLY A 139 7.14 12.59 25.25
N PHE A 140 6.80 13.29 24.16
CA PHE A 140 6.27 12.70 22.93
C PHE A 140 7.36 11.93 22.17
N PHE A 141 8.51 12.55 21.90
CA PHE A 141 9.57 11.95 21.07
C PHE A 141 10.42 10.89 21.79
N ARG A 142 10.26 10.74 23.10
CA ARG A 142 10.92 9.66 23.87
C ARG A 142 10.24 8.30 23.65
N GLU A 143 8.94 8.27 23.39
CA GLU A 143 8.18 7.02 23.24
C GLU A 143 8.18 6.56 21.78
N ALA A 144 8.66 5.34 21.54
CA ALA A 144 8.79 4.79 20.20
C ALA A 144 7.46 4.71 19.43
N TRP A 145 6.35 4.45 20.14
CA TRP A 145 5.02 4.39 19.54
C TRP A 145 4.59 5.75 18.98
N TYR A 146 4.80 6.85 19.71
CA TYR A 146 4.49 8.21 19.22
C TYR A 146 5.38 8.59 18.04
N CYS A 147 6.68 8.27 18.09
CA CYS A 147 7.59 8.46 16.98
C CYS A 147 7.16 7.70 15.71
N ALA A 148 6.71 6.46 15.87
CA ALA A 148 6.19 5.65 14.77
C ALA A 148 4.91 6.27 14.18
N VAL A 149 3.93 6.63 15.01
CA VAL A 149 2.69 7.29 14.56
C VAL A 149 3.00 8.59 13.82
N PHE A 150 3.92 9.40 14.33
CA PHE A 150 4.32 10.65 13.68
C PHE A 150 4.96 10.41 12.31
N ALA A 151 5.93 9.48 12.23
CA ALA A 151 6.57 9.11 10.97
C ALA A 151 5.58 8.59 9.93
N PHE A 152 4.69 7.69 10.36
CA PHE A 152 3.73 7.04 9.50
C PHE A 152 2.64 8.00 9.03
N ALA A 153 2.15 8.87 9.92
CA ALA A 153 1.18 9.91 9.57
C ALA A 153 1.74 10.86 8.50
N LEU A 154 3.00 11.29 8.62
CA LEU A 154 3.63 12.14 7.60
C LEU A 154 3.85 11.38 6.29
N ASN A 155 4.29 10.12 6.35
CA ASN A 155 4.46 9.31 5.16
C ASN A 155 3.14 9.14 4.40
N THR A 156 2.11 8.63 5.08
CA THR A 156 0.83 8.35 4.46
C THR A 156 0.12 9.64 4.03
N ALA A 157 0.28 10.77 4.74
CA ALA A 157 -0.23 12.06 4.28
C ALA A 157 0.25 12.42 2.87
N ALA A 158 1.52 12.15 2.55
CA ALA A 158 2.07 12.41 1.22
C ALA A 158 1.47 11.50 0.14
N TYR A 159 1.30 10.21 0.44
CA TYR A 159 0.66 9.26 -0.48
C TYR A 159 -0.82 9.58 -0.69
N GLN A 160 -1.55 9.81 0.41
CA GLN A 160 -2.96 10.17 0.40
C GLN A 160 -3.22 11.50 -0.33
N ALA A 161 -2.34 12.51 -0.18
CA ALA A 161 -2.49 13.78 -0.88
C ALA A 161 -2.37 13.61 -2.40
N GLU A 162 -1.45 12.76 -2.86
CA GLU A 162 -1.29 12.48 -4.29
C GLU A 162 -2.38 11.56 -4.84
N ILE A 163 -2.88 10.60 -4.05
CA ILE A 163 -4.08 9.83 -4.39
C ILE A 163 -5.26 10.78 -4.59
N MET A 164 -5.50 11.69 -3.64
CA MET A 164 -6.62 12.63 -3.72
C MET A 164 -6.45 13.59 -4.90
N ARG A 165 -5.25 14.13 -5.11
CA ARG A 165 -4.94 14.99 -6.26
C ARG A 165 -5.22 14.28 -7.59
N GLY A 166 -4.69 13.06 -7.74
CA GLY A 166 -4.89 12.25 -8.94
C GLY A 166 -6.36 11.91 -9.18
N ALA A 167 -7.12 11.63 -8.11
CA ALA A 167 -8.54 11.38 -8.21
C ALA A 167 -9.34 12.63 -8.64
N ILE A 168 -9.02 13.81 -8.09
CA ILE A 168 -9.67 15.07 -8.49
C ILE A 168 -9.35 15.40 -9.96
N GLU A 169 -8.10 15.22 -10.38
CA GLU A 169 -7.66 15.46 -11.76
C GLU A 169 -8.25 14.47 -12.76
N SER A 170 -8.62 13.26 -12.32
CA SER A 170 -9.25 12.25 -13.18
C SER A 170 -10.70 12.59 -13.57
N VAL A 171 -11.36 13.50 -12.84
CA VAL A 171 -12.73 13.93 -13.15
C VAL A 171 -12.71 14.77 -14.43
N GLY A 172 -13.52 14.37 -15.42
CA GLY A 172 -13.53 14.98 -16.75
C GLY A 172 -13.74 16.50 -16.72
N LYS A 173 -12.95 17.22 -17.53
CA LYS A 173 -12.99 18.70 -17.62
C LYS A 173 -14.40 19.26 -17.90
N GLY A 174 -15.22 18.53 -18.65
CA GLY A 174 -16.60 18.91 -18.93
C GLY A 174 -17.47 19.12 -17.69
N GLN A 175 -17.19 18.44 -16.56
CA GLN A 175 -17.90 18.68 -15.29
C GLN A 175 -17.59 20.08 -14.73
N TRP A 176 -16.33 20.52 -14.84
CA TRP A 176 -15.92 21.85 -14.44
C TRP A 176 -16.51 22.93 -15.35
N GLU A 177 -16.50 22.68 -16.66
CA GLU A 177 -17.05 23.60 -17.67
C GLU A 177 -18.57 23.75 -17.54
N ALA A 178 -19.31 22.65 -17.35
CA ALA A 178 -20.75 22.64 -17.14
C ALA A 178 -21.15 23.39 -15.86
N ALA A 179 -20.44 23.14 -14.75
CA ALA A 179 -20.66 23.86 -13.50
C ALA A 179 -20.42 25.37 -13.63
N SER A 180 -19.36 25.74 -14.37
CA SER A 180 -19.07 27.15 -14.68
C SER A 180 -20.15 27.79 -15.55
N ALA A 181 -20.72 27.06 -16.52
CA ALA A 181 -21.81 27.55 -17.37
C ALA A 181 -23.11 27.78 -16.59
N LEU A 182 -23.33 27.02 -15.51
CA LEU A 182 -24.42 27.20 -14.56
C LEU A 182 -24.15 28.28 -13.50
N GLY A 183 -23.02 29.00 -13.59
CA GLY A 183 -22.66 30.07 -12.66
C GLY A 183 -22.24 29.60 -11.26
N LEU A 184 -21.93 28.31 -11.08
CA LEU A 184 -21.48 27.79 -9.79
C LEU A 184 -20.06 28.27 -9.48
N SER A 185 -19.82 28.63 -8.21
CA SER A 185 -18.48 28.99 -7.78
C SER A 185 -17.54 27.78 -7.80
N LYS A 186 -16.22 28.02 -7.90
CA LYS A 186 -15.22 26.93 -7.88
C LYS A 186 -15.32 26.05 -6.63
N LEU A 187 -15.63 26.67 -5.49
CA LEU A 187 -15.76 25.94 -4.23
C LEU A 187 -17.02 25.07 -4.20
N GLN A 188 -18.14 25.60 -4.71
CA GLN A 188 -19.37 24.83 -4.87
C GLN A 188 -19.18 23.67 -5.85
N THR A 189 -18.53 23.93 -6.98
CA THR A 189 -18.20 22.92 -7.99
C THR A 189 -17.33 21.82 -7.38
N LEU A 190 -16.28 22.19 -6.66
CA LEU A 190 -15.40 21.24 -5.99
C LEU A 190 -16.17 20.36 -5.00
N TYR A 191 -16.87 20.93 -4.02
CA TYR A 191 -17.50 20.14 -2.96
C TYR A 191 -18.74 19.37 -3.41
N LYS A 192 -19.56 19.93 -4.30
CA LYS A 192 -20.86 19.34 -4.66
C LYS A 192 -20.79 18.42 -5.89
N ILE A 193 -19.82 18.63 -6.79
CA ILE A 193 -19.77 17.92 -8.08
C ILE A 193 -18.52 17.07 -8.16
N ILE A 194 -17.35 17.67 -7.99
CA ILE A 194 -16.07 17.01 -8.29
C ILE A 194 -15.62 16.07 -7.18
N LEU A 195 -15.64 16.53 -5.92
CA LEU A 195 -15.14 15.78 -4.77
C LEU A 195 -15.91 14.45 -4.55
N PRO A 196 -17.25 14.40 -4.64
CA PRO A 196 -17.96 13.12 -4.54
C PRO A 196 -17.54 12.12 -5.60
N GLN A 197 -17.34 12.55 -6.85
CA GLN A 197 -16.88 11.68 -7.94
C GLN A 197 -15.42 11.23 -7.71
N ALA A 198 -14.55 12.16 -7.32
CA ALA A 198 -13.15 11.88 -7.02
C ALA A 198 -13.00 10.88 -5.87
N LEU A 199 -13.80 10.98 -4.80
CA LEU A 199 -13.75 10.04 -3.68
C LEU A 199 -14.10 8.60 -4.09
N ILE A 200 -15.00 8.41 -5.06
CA ILE A 200 -15.32 7.09 -5.60
C ILE A 200 -14.10 6.51 -6.32
N VAL A 201 -13.43 7.32 -7.15
CA VAL A 201 -12.21 6.92 -7.87
C VAL A 201 -11.04 6.65 -6.90
N ALA A 202 -10.93 7.44 -5.84
CA ALA A 202 -9.85 7.35 -4.87
C ALA A 202 -9.97 6.12 -3.94
N LEU A 203 -11.14 5.50 -3.83
CA LEU A 203 -11.42 4.43 -2.86
C LEU A 203 -10.43 3.25 -2.98
N ARG A 204 -10.20 2.74 -4.19
CA ARG A 204 -9.30 1.61 -4.41
C ARG A 204 -7.83 1.97 -4.13
N PRO A 205 -7.28 3.09 -4.64
CA PRO A 205 -5.96 3.57 -4.22
C PRO A 205 -5.81 3.77 -2.71
N TYR A 206 -6.82 4.33 -2.02
CA TYR A 206 -6.82 4.44 -0.56
C TYR A 206 -6.79 3.08 0.13
N GLY A 207 -7.57 2.11 -0.35
CA GLY A 207 -7.54 0.75 0.16
C GLY A 207 -6.14 0.12 0.03
N ASN A 208 -5.48 0.31 -1.12
CA ASN A 208 -4.12 -0.14 -1.34
C ASN A 208 -3.11 0.53 -0.39
N GLU A 209 -3.26 1.83 -0.14
CA GLU A 209 -2.42 2.56 0.81
C GLU A 209 -2.55 2.00 2.24
N ILE A 210 -3.77 1.70 2.70
CA ILE A 210 -3.98 1.08 4.02
C ILE A 210 -3.33 -0.31 4.07
N ILE A 211 -3.49 -1.13 3.02
CA ILE A 211 -2.85 -2.45 2.93
C ILE A 211 -1.32 -2.33 3.01
N LEU A 212 -0.73 -1.37 2.28
CA LEU A 212 0.70 -1.10 2.31
C LEU A 212 1.15 -0.64 3.69
N MET A 213 0.37 0.21 4.37
CA MET A 213 0.68 0.69 5.71
C MET A 213 0.66 -0.43 6.76
N ILE A 214 -0.29 -1.38 6.67
CA ILE A 214 -0.34 -2.57 7.53
C ILE A 214 0.91 -3.44 7.34
N LYS A 215 1.32 -3.68 6.10
CA LYS A 215 2.54 -4.46 5.83
C LYS A 215 3.79 -3.71 6.26
N GLY A 216 3.82 -2.40 6.00
CA GLY A 216 4.91 -1.50 6.34
C GLY A 216 5.08 -1.32 7.85
N SER A 217 4.01 -1.47 8.64
CA SER A 217 4.10 -1.31 10.10
C SER A 217 5.02 -2.30 10.77
N ALA A 218 5.27 -3.47 10.18
CA ALA A 218 6.20 -4.47 10.70
C ALA A 218 7.61 -3.92 11.00
N ILE A 219 8.01 -2.80 10.38
CA ILE A 219 9.30 -2.15 10.67
C ILE A 219 9.41 -1.61 12.10
N VAL A 220 8.28 -1.32 12.77
CA VAL A 220 8.30 -0.73 14.12
C VAL A 220 8.84 -1.71 15.16
N ALA A 221 8.80 -3.02 14.86
CA ALA A 221 9.47 -4.07 15.62
C ALA A 221 10.98 -3.83 15.80
N ILE A 222 11.59 -2.98 14.97
CA ILE A 222 13.02 -2.64 15.07
C ILE A 222 13.25 -1.48 16.05
N ILE A 223 12.27 -0.62 16.27
CA ILE A 223 12.36 0.53 17.20
C ILE A 223 11.67 0.25 18.54
N THR A 224 11.75 -0.98 19.05
CA THR A 224 11.24 -1.38 20.38
C THR A 224 9.72 -1.35 20.57
N VAL A 225 8.94 -1.23 19.50
CA VAL A 225 7.48 -1.37 19.55
C VAL A 225 7.11 -2.86 19.43
N TYR A 226 6.34 -3.36 20.40
CA TYR A 226 5.80 -4.72 20.40
C TYR A 226 4.50 -4.78 19.59
N ASP A 227 4.61 -4.56 18.28
CA ASP A 227 3.55 -4.81 17.31
C ASP A 227 3.48 -6.32 16.98
N LEU A 228 2.72 -6.71 15.94
CA LEU A 228 2.60 -8.12 15.56
C LEU A 228 3.98 -8.71 15.23
N MET A 229 4.81 -7.99 14.47
CA MET A 229 6.17 -8.43 14.15
C MET A 229 7.11 -8.36 15.37
N GLY A 230 6.92 -7.39 16.26
CA GLY A 230 7.66 -7.26 17.52
C GLY A 230 7.44 -8.46 18.45
N GLU A 231 6.19 -8.85 18.67
CA GLU A 231 5.85 -10.05 19.46
C GLU A 231 6.31 -11.34 18.75
N THR A 232 6.27 -11.38 17.42
CA THR A 232 6.85 -12.49 16.63
C THR A 232 8.35 -12.64 16.89
N ARG A 233 9.10 -11.55 16.79
CA ARG A 233 10.55 -11.53 17.01
C ARG A 233 10.91 -11.88 18.46
N ARG A 234 10.07 -11.48 19.41
CA ARG A 234 10.19 -11.84 20.84
C ARG A 234 9.91 -13.33 21.09
N ALA A 235 8.94 -13.91 20.39
CA ALA A 235 8.69 -15.34 20.46
C ALA A 235 9.87 -16.13 19.87
N PHE A 236 10.32 -15.73 18.67
CA PHE A 236 11.46 -16.34 18.00
C PHE A 236 12.75 -16.28 18.83
N SER A 237 13.05 -15.16 19.48
CA SER A 237 14.28 -15.05 20.30
C SER A 237 14.29 -15.96 21.54
N ARG A 238 13.12 -16.49 21.94
CA ARG A 238 12.97 -17.41 23.08
C ARG A 238 12.92 -18.87 22.64
N THR A 239 12.39 -19.16 21.46
CA THR A 239 12.19 -20.53 20.98
C THR A 239 13.18 -20.95 19.91
N PHE A 240 13.78 -20.00 19.19
CA PHE A 240 14.53 -20.20 17.94
C PHE A 240 13.75 -20.97 16.87
N ASP A 241 12.41 -20.98 16.98
CA ASP A 241 11.53 -21.73 16.10
C ASP A 241 10.95 -20.82 15.01
N PHE A 242 11.29 -21.11 13.76
CA PHE A 242 10.85 -20.36 12.59
C PHE A 242 9.33 -20.34 12.42
N GLN A 243 8.60 -21.27 13.04
CA GLN A 243 7.13 -21.29 13.02
C GLN A 243 6.51 -20.00 13.53
N THR A 244 7.17 -19.32 14.47
CA THR A 244 6.74 -18.00 14.95
C THR A 244 6.51 -17.03 13.80
N TYR A 245 7.41 -16.99 12.81
CA TYR A 245 7.26 -16.17 11.60
C TYR A 245 6.18 -16.68 10.65
N LEU A 246 5.97 -18.00 10.57
CA LEU A 246 4.89 -18.57 9.78
C LEU A 246 3.52 -18.09 10.29
N TRP A 247 3.31 -18.11 11.61
CA TRP A 247 2.09 -17.62 12.25
C TRP A 247 1.86 -16.15 12.00
N ALA A 248 2.90 -15.32 12.15
CA ALA A 248 2.83 -13.91 11.83
C ALA A 248 2.46 -13.66 10.36
N ALA A 249 3.08 -14.40 9.43
CA ALA A 249 2.78 -14.31 8.01
C ALA A 249 1.32 -14.66 7.70
N LEU A 250 0.78 -15.73 8.32
CA LEU A 250 -0.63 -16.10 8.19
C LEU A 250 -1.57 -15.02 8.75
N LEU A 251 -1.23 -14.40 9.88
CA LEU A 251 -2.01 -13.31 10.47
C LEU A 251 -1.99 -12.05 9.59
N TYR A 252 -0.82 -11.64 9.10
CA TYR A 252 -0.72 -10.51 8.14
C TYR A 252 -1.47 -10.81 6.84
N LEU A 253 -1.35 -12.03 6.30
CA LEU A 253 -2.07 -12.44 5.09
C LEU A 253 -3.59 -12.37 5.32
N SER A 254 -4.07 -12.94 6.43
CA SER A 254 -5.49 -12.91 6.80
C SER A 254 -6.00 -11.48 6.93
N LEU A 255 -5.25 -10.60 7.59
CA LEU A 255 -5.61 -9.19 7.76
C LEU A 255 -5.69 -8.46 6.41
N VAL A 256 -4.70 -8.66 5.53
CA VAL A 256 -4.68 -8.06 4.19
C VAL A 256 -5.85 -8.58 3.34
N GLU A 257 -6.17 -9.87 3.43
CA GLU A 257 -7.26 -10.48 2.66
C GLU A 257 -8.63 -9.94 3.11
N ILE A 258 -8.85 -9.84 4.43
CA ILE A 258 -10.06 -9.23 5.00
C ILE A 258 -10.21 -7.78 4.51
N LEU A 259 -9.14 -6.99 4.57
CA LEU A 259 -9.17 -5.59 4.15
C LEU A 259 -9.42 -5.46 2.64
N ARG A 260 -8.77 -6.29 1.82
CA ARG A 260 -8.99 -6.32 0.36
C ARG A 260 -10.45 -6.61 0.04
N HIS A 261 -11.01 -7.67 0.62
CA HIS A 261 -12.43 -8.02 0.42
C HIS A 261 -13.38 -6.93 0.91
N LEU A 262 -13.06 -6.26 2.02
CA LEU A 262 -13.85 -5.13 2.52
C LEU A 262 -13.85 -3.97 1.52
N VAL A 263 -12.68 -3.58 1.01
CA VAL A 263 -12.55 -2.50 0.01
C VAL A 263 -13.30 -2.87 -1.28
N ASP A 264 -13.14 -4.09 -1.78
CA ASP A 264 -13.85 -4.58 -2.98
C ASP A 264 -15.36 -4.62 -2.77
N TRP A 265 -15.82 -4.94 -1.56
CA TRP A 265 -17.24 -4.93 -1.23
C TRP A 265 -17.80 -3.50 -1.17
N ILE A 266 -17.08 -2.56 -0.56
CA ILE A 266 -17.46 -1.13 -0.51
C ILE A 266 -17.49 -0.57 -1.94
N GLU A 267 -16.47 -0.85 -2.76
CA GLU A 267 -16.40 -0.39 -4.15
C GLU A 267 -17.62 -0.89 -4.94
N ARG A 268 -17.89 -2.19 -4.91
CA ARG A 268 -19.05 -2.81 -5.58
C ARG A 268 -20.39 -2.31 -5.05
N ARG A 269 -20.46 -1.78 -3.82
CA ARG A 269 -21.67 -1.18 -3.26
C ARG A 269 -21.90 0.24 -3.79
N ILE A 270 -20.85 1.02 -3.92
CA ILE A 270 -20.91 2.42 -4.38
C ILE A 270 -21.11 2.49 -5.89
N THR A 271 -20.42 1.65 -6.67
CA THR A 271 -20.43 1.70 -8.15
C THR A 271 -21.61 0.97 -8.82
N ARG A 272 -22.58 0.47 -8.04
CA ARG A 272 -23.75 -0.26 -8.59
C ARG A 272 -24.53 0.51 -9.67
N HIS A 273 -24.51 1.84 -9.59
CA HIS A 273 -25.23 2.72 -10.51
C HIS A 273 -24.48 2.96 -11.83
N LEU A 274 -23.17 2.68 -11.89
CA LEU A 274 -22.33 2.87 -13.09
C LEU A 274 -22.37 1.68 -14.05
N HIS A 275 -22.79 0.49 -13.60
CA HIS A 275 -22.88 -0.73 -14.39
C HIS A 275 -24.26 -0.95 -15.04
N ARG A 276 -25.06 0.11 -15.21
CA ARG A 276 -26.37 0.06 -15.88
C ARG A 276 -26.29 0.61 -17.30
#